data_AF-A0A6G9H825-F1
#
_entry.id   AF-A0A6G9H825-F1
#
_cell.length_a   1.000
_cell.length_b   1.000
_cell.length_c   1.000
_cell.angle_alpha   90.00
_cell.angle_beta   90.00
_cell.angle_gamma   90.00
#
_symmetry.space_group_name_H-M   'P 1'
#
loop_
_entity.id
_entity.type
_entity.pdbx_description
1 polymer ?
#
loop_
_entity_poly.entity_id
_entity_poly.type
_entity_poly.pdbx_seq_one_letter_code
_entity_poly.pdbx_strand_id
1 'polypeptide(L)'
;MGDEVYQPNHDDGDGVFEDEGILDPEDTLVDRGSDPFDEGWSPPERPLGVEHTGTTAAEQVAGESLDERLAEEIPERAVPFGDGIGDLAYGEGELVDDEVGDDRSGRLVAPDEGAHADAEKDMIASDVGIDGAAASAEEAAVHLVAEDDEADAYE
;
A
#
# COMPACT_ATOMS: atom_id res chain seq x y z
N MET A 1 -29.21 -27.45 -24.33
CA MET A 1 -29.84 -26.24 -24.87
C MET A 1 -29.37 -25.12 -23.96
N GLY A 2 -28.43 -24.32 -24.48
CA GLY A 2 -27.65 -23.32 -23.74
C GLY A 2 -27.02 -22.32 -24.72
N ASP A 3 -27.65 -22.18 -25.89
CA ASP A 3 -27.29 -21.31 -27.02
C ASP A 3 -28.09 -19.99 -27.02
N GLU A 4 -28.89 -19.73 -25.98
CA GLU A 4 -29.73 -18.53 -25.83
C GLU A 4 -29.09 -17.45 -24.93
N VAL A 5 -27.79 -17.57 -24.62
CA VAL A 5 -27.09 -16.49 -23.91
C VAL A 5 -26.65 -15.45 -24.94
N TYR A 6 -27.10 -14.21 -24.76
CA TYR A 6 -26.58 -13.05 -25.49
C TYR A 6 -25.06 -13.00 -25.31
N GLN A 7 -24.34 -13.39 -26.36
CA GLN A 7 -22.94 -13.06 -26.52
C GLN A 7 -22.92 -11.73 -27.27
N PRO A 8 -22.40 -10.64 -26.69
CA PRO A 8 -22.21 -9.42 -27.46
C PRO A 8 -21.36 -9.78 -28.67
N ASN A 9 -21.92 -9.59 -29.86
CA ASN A 9 -21.19 -9.73 -31.11
C ASN A 9 -20.06 -8.70 -31.06
N HIS A 10 -18.84 -9.17 -30.86
CA HIS A 10 -17.63 -8.40 -31.11
C HIS A 10 -17.37 -8.40 -32.63
N ASP A 11 -18.35 -7.89 -33.38
CA ASP A 11 -18.27 -7.84 -34.85
C ASP A 11 -19.13 -6.68 -35.34
N ASP A 12 -18.66 -5.47 -35.04
CA ASP A 12 -18.81 -4.37 -35.97
C ASP A 12 -17.55 -4.39 -36.86
N GLY A 13 -17.48 -5.24 -37.88
CA GLY A 13 -16.89 -4.93 -39.20
C GLY A 13 -15.44 -4.45 -39.38
N ASP A 14 -14.65 -4.23 -38.33
CA ASP A 14 -13.22 -3.91 -38.36
C ASP A 14 -12.54 -4.54 -37.15
N GLY A 15 -12.41 -5.88 -37.17
CA GLY A 15 -11.81 -6.68 -36.10
C GLY A 15 -10.30 -6.49 -35.89
N VAL A 16 -9.86 -5.25 -35.72
CA VAL A 16 -8.59 -4.89 -35.10
C VAL A 16 -8.98 -4.41 -33.70
N PHE A 17 -8.78 -5.24 -32.69
CA PHE A 17 -8.81 -4.71 -31.33
C PHE A 17 -7.68 -3.67 -31.24
N GLU A 18 -7.93 -2.51 -30.63
CA GLU A 18 -6.89 -1.49 -30.42
C GLU A 18 -5.66 -2.09 -29.69
N ASP A 19 -5.85 -3.17 -28.95
CA ASP A 19 -4.81 -3.92 -28.23
C ASP A 19 -4.19 -5.11 -29.02
N GLU A 20 -4.61 -5.37 -30.27
CA GLU A 20 -4.11 -6.49 -31.09
C GLU A 20 -2.94 -6.04 -31.98
N GLY A 21 -1.75 -5.93 -31.40
CA GLY A 21 -0.56 -5.49 -32.15
C GLY A 21 0.61 -5.08 -31.27
N ILE A 22 1.58 -4.40 -31.89
CA ILE A 22 2.61 -3.66 -31.15
C ILE A 22 1.95 -2.39 -30.64
N LEU A 23 1.99 -2.17 -29.32
CA LEU A 23 1.40 -0.99 -28.69
C LEU A 23 2.12 0.29 -29.10
N ASP A 24 1.35 1.34 -29.38
CA ASP A 24 1.88 2.63 -29.77
C ASP A 24 2.47 3.40 -28.56
N PRO A 25 3.28 4.45 -28.79
CA PRO A 25 3.79 5.30 -27.72
C PRO A 25 2.68 5.98 -26.89
N GLU A 26 1.52 6.22 -27.50
CA GLU A 26 0.34 6.79 -26.82
C GLU A 26 -0.24 5.82 -25.79
N ASP A 27 -0.14 4.50 -26.02
CA ASP A 27 -0.64 3.46 -25.11
C ASP A 27 0.40 3.09 -24.04
N THR A 28 1.68 2.99 -24.44
CA THR A 28 2.76 2.63 -23.52
C THR A 28 3.25 3.80 -22.67
N LEU A 29 2.93 5.04 -23.05
CA LEU A 29 3.47 6.29 -22.49
C LEU A 29 5.01 6.36 -22.53
N VAL A 30 5.64 5.58 -23.41
CA VAL A 30 7.09 5.51 -23.57
C VAL A 30 7.47 5.86 -25.01
N ASP A 31 7.95 7.10 -25.19
CA ASP A 31 8.50 7.55 -26.46
C ASP A 31 9.98 7.14 -26.57
N ARG A 32 10.24 6.10 -27.38
CA ARG A 32 11.59 5.60 -27.68
C ARG A 32 12.26 6.33 -28.85
N GLY A 33 11.58 7.30 -29.48
CA GLY A 33 12.12 8.08 -30.59
C GLY A 33 12.26 7.32 -31.92
N SER A 34 11.67 6.12 -32.01
CA SER A 34 11.62 5.28 -33.21
C SER A 34 10.24 4.66 -33.36
N ASP A 35 9.83 4.40 -34.60
CA ASP A 35 8.60 3.67 -34.89
C ASP A 35 8.71 2.24 -34.30
N PRO A 36 7.77 1.81 -33.43
CA PRO A 36 7.75 0.46 -32.88
C PRO A 36 7.72 -0.65 -33.95
N PHE A 37 7.18 -0.36 -35.15
CA PHE A 37 7.15 -1.29 -36.28
C PHE A 37 8.50 -1.43 -37.00
N ASP A 38 9.40 -0.46 -36.85
CA ASP A 38 10.74 -0.47 -37.44
C ASP A 38 11.78 -1.15 -36.52
N GLU A 39 11.51 -1.27 -35.22
CA GLU A 39 12.40 -1.88 -34.24
C GLU A 39 12.24 -3.42 -34.24
N GLY A 40 13.11 -4.11 -34.96
CA GLY A 40 13.16 -5.58 -34.92
C GLY A 40 13.62 -6.09 -33.55
N TRP A 41 12.91 -7.06 -32.98
CA TRP A 41 13.40 -7.81 -31.82
C TRP A 41 14.61 -8.65 -32.23
N SER A 42 15.77 -8.40 -31.62
CA SER A 42 16.96 -9.24 -31.77
C SER A 42 16.97 -10.28 -30.66
N PRO A 43 16.68 -11.57 -30.94
CA PRO A 43 16.75 -12.60 -29.92
C PRO A 43 18.19 -12.72 -29.38
N PRO A 44 18.36 -13.19 -28.14
CA PRO A 44 19.69 -13.49 -27.61
C PRO A 44 20.45 -14.44 -28.56
N GLU A 45 21.72 -14.13 -28.86
CA GLU A 45 22.58 -15.00 -29.69
C GLU A 45 22.98 -16.31 -29.01
N ARG A 46 22.45 -16.58 -27.82
CA ARG A 46 22.70 -17.77 -27.02
C ARG A 46 21.42 -18.24 -26.34
N PRO A 47 21.23 -19.56 -26.17
CA PRO A 47 20.11 -20.08 -25.42
C PRO A 47 20.13 -19.57 -23.97
N LEU A 48 18.98 -19.11 -23.47
CA LEU A 48 18.81 -18.67 -22.10
C LEU A 48 18.31 -19.84 -21.25
N GLY A 49 18.85 -19.99 -20.03
CA GLY A 49 18.35 -20.96 -19.05
C GLY A 49 18.65 -22.44 -19.35
N VAL A 50 19.28 -22.78 -20.48
CA VAL A 50 19.64 -24.17 -20.80
C VAL A 50 20.74 -24.75 -19.89
N GLU A 51 21.51 -23.88 -19.25
CA GLU A 51 22.53 -24.25 -18.26
C GLU A 51 22.00 -24.16 -16.81
N HIS A 52 20.72 -23.83 -16.63
CA HIS A 52 20.10 -23.74 -15.31
C HIS A 52 19.64 -25.11 -14.80
N THR A 53 19.69 -25.29 -13.48
CA THR A 53 19.13 -26.48 -12.84
C THR A 53 17.60 -26.47 -12.99
N GLY A 54 16.99 -27.62 -13.30
CA GLY A 54 15.54 -27.74 -13.46
C GLY A 54 15.06 -27.85 -14.91
N THR A 55 15.98 -28.02 -15.86
CA THR A 55 15.67 -28.27 -17.27
C THR A 55 15.33 -29.72 -17.55
N THR A 56 15.73 -30.65 -16.67
CA THR A 56 15.38 -32.07 -16.76
C THR A 56 14.34 -32.50 -15.72
N ALA A 57 13.56 -33.54 -16.02
CA ALA A 57 12.54 -34.07 -15.09
C ALA A 57 13.15 -34.54 -13.76
N ALA A 58 14.38 -35.04 -13.76
CA ALA A 58 15.06 -35.45 -12.54
C ALA A 58 15.45 -34.25 -11.67
N GLU A 59 15.95 -33.18 -12.28
CA GLU A 59 16.29 -31.93 -11.59
C GLU A 59 15.06 -31.24 -11.02
N GLN A 60 13.93 -31.23 -11.74
CA GLN A 60 12.69 -30.66 -11.21
C GLN A 60 12.19 -31.36 -9.95
N VAL A 61 12.44 -32.68 -9.84
CA VAL A 61 12.11 -33.46 -8.62
C VAL A 61 13.12 -33.17 -7.50
N ALA A 62 14.40 -33.05 -7.83
CA ALA A 62 15.44 -32.76 -6.86
C ALA A 62 15.37 -31.32 -6.33
N GLY A 63 15.00 -30.37 -7.20
CA GLY A 63 15.11 -28.94 -6.97
C GLY A 63 16.56 -28.44 -7.00
N GLU A 64 16.71 -27.12 -7.02
CA GLU A 64 18.00 -26.45 -6.80
C GLU A 64 18.45 -26.58 -5.34
N SER A 65 19.77 -26.62 -5.14
CA SER A 65 20.36 -26.47 -3.83
C SER A 65 20.24 -25.03 -3.31
N LEU A 66 20.37 -24.87 -1.99
CA LEU A 66 20.40 -23.55 -1.37
C LEU A 66 21.57 -22.70 -1.88
N ASP A 67 22.74 -23.32 -2.11
CA ASP A 67 23.93 -22.62 -2.58
C ASP A 67 23.75 -22.07 -4.00
N GLU A 68 23.10 -22.83 -4.90
CA GLU A 68 22.74 -22.35 -6.24
C GLU A 68 21.81 -21.13 -6.17
N ARG A 69 20.75 -21.21 -5.37
CA ARG A 69 19.81 -20.10 -5.17
C ARG A 69 20.46 -18.85 -4.58
N LEU A 70 21.42 -19.02 -3.67
CA LEU A 70 22.19 -17.90 -3.11
C LEU A 70 23.16 -17.30 -4.12
N ALA A 71 23.70 -18.10 -5.05
CA ALA A 71 24.60 -17.59 -6.09
C ALA A 71 23.87 -16.73 -7.14
N GLU A 72 22.57 -16.96 -7.32
CA GLU A 72 21.68 -16.18 -8.20
C GLU A 72 21.16 -14.89 -7.54
N GLU A 73 21.26 -14.78 -6.21
CA GLU A 73 20.79 -13.62 -5.47
C GLU A 73 21.57 -12.35 -5.85
N ILE A 74 20.85 -11.31 -6.25
CA ILE A 74 21.41 -9.96 -6.46
C ILE A 74 21.10 -9.15 -5.20
N PRO A 75 22.12 -8.63 -4.49
CA PRO A 75 21.90 -7.80 -3.31
C PRO A 75 21.03 -6.59 -3.63
N GLU A 76 20.10 -6.28 -2.74
CA GLU A 76 19.29 -5.07 -2.85
C GLU A 76 20.20 -3.83 -2.92
N ARG A 77 19.83 -2.88 -3.78
CA ARG A 77 20.52 -1.60 -3.85
C ARG A 77 20.19 -0.83 -2.57
N ALA A 78 21.21 -0.50 -1.78
CA ALA A 78 21.07 0.38 -0.64
C ALA A 78 20.39 1.70 -1.09
N VAL A 79 19.26 2.02 -0.46
CA VAL A 79 18.68 3.35 -0.58
C VAL A 79 19.68 4.35 0.00
N PRO A 80 19.90 5.51 -0.63
CA PRO A 80 20.70 6.57 -0.02
C PRO A 80 20.13 6.90 1.37
N PHE A 81 21.00 7.14 2.35
CA PHE A 81 20.56 7.66 3.65
C PHE A 81 19.85 9.01 3.46
N GLY A 82 18.57 9.05 3.81
CA GLY A 82 17.83 10.25 4.23
C GLY A 82 17.22 11.14 3.13
N ASP A 83 15.90 11.29 3.18
CA ASP A 83 15.27 12.63 3.15
C ASP A 83 15.08 13.21 4.58
N GLY A 84 15.34 12.40 5.62
CA GLY A 84 15.45 12.83 7.02
C GLY A 84 14.18 12.67 7.87
N ILE A 85 13.14 12.03 7.33
CA ILE A 85 11.92 11.69 8.07
C ILE A 85 11.68 10.18 7.89
N GLY A 86 11.58 9.45 8.99
CA GLY A 86 11.11 8.07 8.95
C GLY A 86 11.99 7.06 8.24
N ASP A 87 13.29 7.08 8.54
CA ASP A 87 14.22 6.04 8.11
C ASP A 87 13.99 4.69 8.83
N LEU A 88 13.09 4.65 9.83
CA LEU A 88 12.61 3.43 10.47
C LEU A 88 11.13 3.54 10.84
N ALA A 89 10.24 2.95 10.03
CA ALA A 89 8.80 2.99 10.27
C ALA A 89 8.43 2.33 11.62
N TYR A 90 7.77 3.07 12.51
CA TYR A 90 7.47 2.71 13.90
C TYR A 90 8.71 2.53 14.80
N GLY A 91 9.84 3.05 14.36
CA GLY A 91 11.06 3.20 15.13
C GLY A 91 11.07 4.50 15.93
N GLU A 92 11.98 4.56 16.88
CA GLU A 92 12.32 5.79 17.60
C GLU A 92 12.86 6.82 16.59
N GLY A 93 12.09 7.86 16.23
CA GLY A 93 12.56 8.93 15.34
C GLY A 93 11.57 9.48 14.29
N GLU A 94 10.36 8.93 14.15
CA GLU A 94 9.30 9.58 13.36
C GLU A 94 8.87 10.91 13.99
N LEU A 95 8.46 11.91 13.19
CA LEU A 95 7.95 13.17 13.75
C LEU A 95 6.57 12.92 14.37
N VAL A 96 6.57 12.84 15.69
CA VAL A 96 5.38 12.92 16.54
C VAL A 96 5.15 14.40 16.82
N ASP A 97 4.05 14.96 16.35
CA ASP A 97 3.67 16.33 16.69
C ASP A 97 2.98 16.38 18.06
N ASP A 98 2.68 17.59 18.51
CA ASP A 98 1.98 17.87 19.76
C ASP A 98 0.54 17.38 19.78
N GLU A 99 -0.02 16.93 18.65
CA GLU A 99 -1.37 16.40 18.54
C GLU A 99 -1.45 14.87 18.76
N VAL A 100 -0.33 14.23 19.16
CA VAL A 100 -0.27 12.79 19.44
C VAL A 100 -0.02 12.52 20.93
N GLY A 101 -0.90 11.71 21.53
CA GLY A 101 -0.84 11.30 22.93
C GLY A 101 -0.40 9.85 23.14
N ASP A 102 0.33 9.58 24.22
CA ASP A 102 0.73 8.24 24.64
C ASP A 102 -0.41 7.47 25.34
N ASP A 103 -1.31 8.19 26.00
CA ASP A 103 -2.44 7.63 26.72
C ASP A 103 -3.70 7.65 25.86
N ARG A 104 -4.40 6.51 25.81
CA ARG A 104 -5.72 6.44 25.18
C ARG A 104 -6.77 7.20 26.00
N SER A 105 -7.73 7.79 25.31
CA SER A 105 -8.97 8.26 25.95
C SER A 105 -9.81 7.08 26.46
N GLY A 106 -10.59 7.35 27.51
CA GLY A 106 -11.66 6.48 28.00
C GLY A 106 -13.03 6.87 27.45
N ARG A 107 -14.10 6.44 28.12
CA ARG A 107 -15.47 6.73 27.71
C ARG A 107 -15.81 8.19 28.00
N LEU A 108 -16.20 8.94 26.97
CA LEU A 108 -16.64 10.32 27.10
C LEU A 108 -18.14 10.41 27.41
N VAL A 109 -18.49 11.11 28.48
CA VAL A 109 -19.88 11.32 28.92
C VAL A 109 -20.18 12.82 28.96
N ALA A 110 -21.18 13.22 28.18
CA ALA A 110 -21.71 14.59 28.18
C ALA A 110 -22.39 14.93 29.51
N PRO A 111 -22.51 16.22 29.89
CA PRO A 111 -23.12 16.64 31.16
C PRO A 111 -24.56 16.17 31.38
N ASP A 112 -25.31 15.92 30.29
CA ASP A 112 -26.69 15.44 30.30
C ASP A 112 -26.82 13.90 30.25
N GLU A 113 -25.69 13.20 30.31
CA GLU A 113 -25.56 11.74 30.25
C GLU A 113 -26.17 11.12 28.96
N GLY A 114 -26.45 11.93 27.93
CA GLY A 114 -27.12 11.52 26.70
C GLY A 114 -28.58 11.07 26.88
N ALA A 115 -29.17 11.32 28.05
CA ALA A 115 -30.53 10.89 28.40
C ALA A 115 -31.43 12.05 28.86
N HIS A 116 -30.84 13.21 29.15
CA HIS A 116 -31.55 14.39 29.65
C HIS A 116 -31.69 15.47 28.57
N ALA A 117 -32.35 16.57 28.92
CA ALA A 117 -32.44 17.72 28.02
C ALA A 117 -31.10 18.44 27.99
N ASP A 118 -30.54 18.60 26.79
CA ASP A 118 -29.27 19.30 26.60
C ASP A 118 -29.42 20.80 26.92
N ALA A 119 -28.63 21.23 27.91
CA ALA A 119 -28.54 22.63 28.34
C ALA A 119 -27.18 23.24 27.99
N GLU A 120 -26.23 22.43 27.51
CA GLU A 120 -24.92 22.86 27.08
C GLU A 120 -24.96 23.17 25.58
N LYS A 121 -24.35 24.27 25.17
CA LYS A 121 -24.31 24.64 23.75
C LYS A 121 -23.06 24.15 23.07
N ASP A 122 -22.02 23.91 23.86
CA ASP A 122 -20.72 23.48 23.40
C ASP A 122 -20.63 21.94 23.40
N MET A 123 -19.91 21.35 22.44
CA MET A 123 -19.71 19.91 22.36
C MET A 123 -18.60 19.48 23.32
N ILE A 124 -18.94 19.37 24.61
CA ILE A 124 -18.03 18.96 25.68
C ILE A 124 -18.44 17.63 26.29
N ALA A 125 -17.46 16.88 26.79
CA ALA A 125 -17.68 15.63 27.52
C ALA A 125 -16.55 15.39 28.52
N SER A 126 -16.85 14.62 29.56
CA SER A 126 -15.87 14.20 30.56
C SER A 126 -15.47 12.74 30.36
N ASP A 127 -14.18 12.45 30.42
CA ASP A 127 -13.67 11.07 30.40
C ASP A 127 -13.94 10.40 31.76
N VAL A 128 -14.73 9.32 31.77
CA VAL A 128 -15.04 8.54 32.97
C VAL A 128 -14.27 7.21 33.05
N GLY A 129 -13.22 7.06 32.23
CA GLY A 129 -12.32 5.91 32.21
C GLY A 129 -12.71 4.80 31.23
N ILE A 130 -11.86 3.78 31.17
CA ILE A 130 -11.97 2.65 30.22
C ILE A 130 -13.05 1.67 30.69
N ASP A 131 -14.04 1.39 29.82
CA ASP A 131 -15.09 0.41 30.11
C ASP A 131 -14.66 -1.03 29.78
N GLY A 132 -13.77 -1.59 30.60
CA GLY A 132 -13.55 -3.04 30.64
C GLY A 132 -13.00 -3.70 29.37
N ALA A 133 -12.23 -2.98 28.56
CA ALA A 133 -11.56 -3.45 27.33
C ALA A 133 -12.48 -3.82 26.15
N ALA A 134 -13.74 -3.38 26.14
CA ALA A 134 -14.65 -3.55 25.01
C ALA A 134 -14.61 -2.39 24.00
N ALA A 135 -13.55 -1.58 24.02
CA ALA A 135 -13.40 -0.44 23.13
C ALA A 135 -13.31 -0.90 21.67
N SER A 136 -14.03 -0.21 20.77
CA SER A 136 -13.87 -0.44 19.34
C SER A 136 -12.45 -0.04 18.89
N ALA A 137 -12.03 -0.47 17.71
CA ALA A 137 -10.73 -0.06 17.16
C ALA A 137 -10.63 1.47 17.00
N GLU A 138 -11.75 2.13 16.69
CA GLU A 138 -11.84 3.59 16.56
C GLU A 138 -11.70 4.27 17.92
N GLU A 139 -12.34 3.73 18.95
CA GLU A 139 -12.23 4.23 20.33
C GLU A 139 -10.81 4.01 20.90
N ALA A 140 -10.15 2.91 20.52
CA ALA A 140 -8.76 2.66 20.90
C ALA A 140 -7.74 3.54 20.17
N ALA A 141 -8.15 4.22 19.09
CA ALA A 141 -7.29 5.11 18.31
C ALA A 141 -7.35 6.57 18.76
N VAL A 142 -8.23 6.92 19.70
CA VAL A 142 -8.32 8.28 20.25
C VAL A 142 -7.43 8.39 21.48
N HIS A 143 -6.54 9.38 21.49
CA HIS A 143 -5.54 9.61 22.53
C HIS A 143 -5.73 10.96 23.21
N LEU A 144 -5.21 11.07 24.43
CA LEU A 144 -5.17 12.31 25.18
C LEU A 144 -3.98 13.13 24.73
N VAL A 145 -4.26 14.28 24.13
CA VAL A 145 -3.25 15.30 23.85
C VAL A 145 -3.13 16.19 25.09
N ALA A 146 -1.91 16.43 25.54
CA ALA A 146 -1.68 17.36 26.62
C ALA A 146 -2.03 18.78 26.14
N GLU A 147 -2.83 19.50 26.92
CA GLU A 147 -3.04 20.92 26.67
C GLU A 147 -1.70 21.64 26.92
N ASP A 148 -1.22 22.40 25.93
CA ASP A 148 -0.07 23.28 26.15
C ASP A 148 -0.39 24.25 27.28
N ASP A 149 0.46 24.29 28.31
CA ASP A 149 0.46 25.28 29.40
C ASP A 149 0.83 26.70 28.86
N GLU A 150 0.31 27.12 27.71
CA GLU A 150 0.50 28.46 27.13
C GLU A 150 -0.79 29.30 27.22
N ALA A 151 -1.43 29.24 28.37
CA ALA A 151 -2.46 30.19 28.78
C ALA A 151 -2.21 30.60 30.23
N ASP A 152 -1.38 31.65 30.43
CA ASP A 152 -1.42 32.59 31.59
C ASP A 152 -0.15 33.48 31.73
N ALA A 153 0.64 33.70 30.66
CA ALA A 153 1.82 34.59 30.73
C ALA A 153 1.57 36.05 30.31
N TYR A 154 0.32 36.50 30.28
CA TYR A 154 -0.03 37.91 30.04
C TYR A 154 -0.99 38.42 31.13
N GLU A 155 -0.44 38.74 32.30
CA GLU A 155 -1.04 39.69 33.26
C GLU A 155 -0.10 40.89 33.48
#